data_AF-A0A3E3E610-F1
#
_entry.id   AF-A0A3E3E610-F1
#
_cell.length_a   1.000
_cell.length_b   1.000
_cell.length_c   1.000
_cell.angle_alpha   90.00
_cell.angle_beta   90.00
_cell.angle_gamma   90.00
#
_symmetry.space_group_name_H-M   'P 1'
#
loop_
_entity.id
_entity.type
_entity.pdbx_description
1 polymer ?
#
loop_
_entity_poly.entity_id
_entity_poly.type
_entity_poly.pdbx_seq_one_letter_code
_entity_poly.pdbx_strand_id
1 'polypeptide(L)' 'MKNKNLKNMINKKNISINELSRITHLNDSHLGKIINGKTKNPGIDYLLAIAEALELTTDEFAELCGYSKKD' A
#
# COMPACT_ATOMS: atom_id res chain seq x y z
N MET A 1 -7.77 6.62 -11.15
CA MET A 1 -6.98 6.88 -9.93
C MET A 1 -5.59 6.30 -10.13
N LYS A 2 -4.55 7.11 -9.97
CA LYS A 2 -3.17 6.73 -10.32
C LYS A 2 -2.61 5.79 -9.24
N ASN A 3 -2.73 4.47 -9.44
CA ASN A 3 -2.01 3.42 -8.70
C ASN A 3 -0.46 3.53 -8.76
N LYS A 4 0.06 4.63 -9.31
CA LYS A 4 1.49 4.94 -9.42
C LYS A 4 2.10 5.35 -8.07
N ASN A 5 1.28 5.80 -7.12
CA ASN A 5 1.78 6.35 -5.85
C ASN A 5 2.30 5.26 -4.89
N LEU A 6 1.56 4.16 -4.69
CA LEU A 6 1.97 3.09 -3.76
C LEU A 6 3.29 2.42 -4.17
N LYS A 7 3.43 2.06 -5.45
CA LYS A 7 4.69 1.47 -5.95
C LYS A 7 5.86 2.43 -5.79
N ASN A 8 5.63 3.74 -5.91
CA ASN A 8 6.65 4.75 -5.72
C ASN A 8 7.01 4.94 -4.24
N MET A 9 6.04 4.88 -3.31
CA MET A 9 6.27 4.89 -1.86
C MET A 9 7.12 3.70 -1.42
N ILE A 10 6.79 2.50 -1.92
CA ILE A 10 7.55 1.27 -1.67
C ILE A 10 9.00 1.41 -2.17
N ASN A 11 9.17 1.94 -3.38
CA ASN A 11 10.50 2.17 -3.95
C ASN A 11 11.30 3.24 -3.18
N LYS A 12 10.64 4.32 -2.72
CA LYS A 12 11.25 5.36 -1.86
C LYS A 12 11.74 4.78 -0.53
N LYS A 13 10.99 3.84 0.05
CA LYS A 13 11.37 3.17 1.30
C LYS A 13 12.34 2.01 1.11
N ASN A 14 12.70 1.69 -0.14
CA ASN A 14 13.57 0.56 -0.48
C ASN A 14 13.08 -0.80 0.05
N ILE A 15 11.77 -0.93 0.28
CA ILE A 15 11.15 -2.16 0.79
C ILE A 15 10.73 -3.01 -0.41
N SER A 16 11.12 -4.28 -0.43
CA SER A 16 10.64 -5.22 -1.44
C SER A 16 9.27 -5.80 -1.05
N ILE A 17 8.46 -6.25 -2.02
CA ILE A 17 7.16 -6.90 -1.74
C ILE A 17 7.34 -8.12 -0.80
N ASN A 18 8.44 -8.84 -0.96
CA ASN A 18 8.77 -10.00 -0.11
C ASN A 18 9.07 -9.59 1.34
N GLU A 19 9.73 -8.44 1.51
CA GLU A 19 9.99 -7.85 2.83
C GLU A 19 8.68 -7.37 3.46
N LEU A 20 7.85 -6.69 2.66
CA LEU A 20 6.53 -6.24 3.07
C LEU A 20 5.64 -7.41 3.51
N SER A 21 5.66 -8.52 2.77
CA SER A 21 4.95 -9.76 3.10
C SER A 21 5.41 -10.33 4.44
N ARG A 22 6.72 -10.31 4.72
CA ARG A 22 7.27 -10.73 6.01
C ARG A 22 6.85 -9.82 7.17
N ILE A 23 6.86 -8.51 6.97
CA ILE A 23 6.50 -7.53 8.02
C ILE A 23 4.99 -7.61 8.31
N THR A 24 4.18 -7.70 7.27
CA THR A 24 2.72 -7.67 7.36
C THR A 24 2.08 -9.03 7.62
N HIS A 25 2.85 -10.12 7.50
CA HIS A 25 2.34 -11.50 7.49
C HIS A 25 1.27 -11.75 6.39
N LEU A 26 1.24 -10.92 5.34
CA LEU A 26 0.29 -11.02 4.24
C LEU A 26 0.87 -11.81 3.07
N ASN A 27 -0.01 -12.42 2.29
CA ASN A 27 0.38 -13.17 1.10
C ASN A 27 0.96 -12.24 0.01
N ASP A 28 2.18 -12.51 -0.42
CA ASP A 28 2.94 -11.79 -1.46
C ASP A 28 2.14 -11.58 -2.75
N SER A 29 1.37 -12.60 -3.16
CA SER A 29 0.57 -12.55 -4.37
C SER A 29 -0.61 -11.60 -4.27
N HIS A 30 -1.22 -11.48 -3.09
CA HIS A 30 -2.26 -10.48 -2.85
C HIS A 30 -1.67 -9.08 -2.69
N LEU A 31 -0.57 -8.94 -1.95
CA LEU A 31 0.16 -7.68 -1.84
C LEU A 31 0.56 -7.15 -3.22
N GLY A 32 1.15 -7.98 -4.08
CA GLY A 32 1.52 -7.59 -5.44
C GLY A 32 0.34 -7.12 -6.29
N LYS A 33 -0.84 -7.72 -6.13
CA LYS A 33 -2.07 -7.26 -6.81
C LYS A 33 -2.54 -5.91 -6.29
N ILE A 34 -2.45 -5.67 -4.98
CA ILE A 34 -2.82 -4.38 -4.35
C ILE A 34 -1.84 -3.29 -4.79
N ILE A 35 -0.54 -3.56 -4.68
CA ILE A 35 0.54 -2.64 -5.05
C ILE A 35 0.48 -2.26 -6.52
N ASN A 36 0.15 -3.22 -7.37
CA ASN A 36 0.01 -3.00 -8.81
C ASN A 36 -1.39 -2.50 -9.21
N GLY A 37 -2.27 -2.21 -8.24
CA GLY A 37 -3.60 -1.66 -8.50
C GLY A 37 -4.57 -2.60 -9.19
N LYS A 38 -4.29 -3.90 -9.20
CA LYS A 38 -5.17 -4.96 -9.73
C LYS A 38 -6.31 -5.28 -8.76
N THR A 39 -6.09 -5.07 -7.46
CA THR A 39 -7.14 -5.20 -6.45
C THR A 39 -7.91 -3.89 -6.35
N LYS A 40 -9.19 -3.90 -6.71
CA LYS A 40 -10.06 -2.70 -6.65
C LYS A 40 -10.37 -2.23 -5.22
N ASN A 41 -10.45 -3.16 -4.26
CA ASN A 41 -10.83 -2.86 -2.90
C ASN A 41 -10.16 -3.82 -1.91
N PRO A 42 -8.87 -3.62 -1.58
CA PRO A 42 -8.26 -4.36 -0.48
C PRO A 42 -9.04 -4.15 0.82
N GLY A 43 -9.05 -5.16 1.70
CA GLY A 43 -9.62 -5.01 3.04
C GLY A 43 -8.88 -3.96 3.85
N ILE A 44 -9.54 -3.35 4.83
CA ILE A 44 -8.93 -2.29 5.64
C ILE A 44 -7.73 -2.80 6.45
N ASP A 45 -7.76 -4.05 6.93
CA ASP A 45 -6.61 -4.74 7.52
C ASP A 45 -5.40 -4.78 6.60
N TYR A 46 -5.61 -5.05 5.30
CA TYR A 46 -4.52 -5.08 4.33
C TYR A 46 -3.94 -3.69 4.12
N LEU A 47 -4.81 -2.67 4.02
CA LEU A 47 -4.39 -1.29 3.87
C LEU A 47 -3.59 -0.84 5.11
N LEU A 48 -4.09 -1.14 6.31
CA LEU A 48 -3.46 -0.79 7.57
C LEU A 48 -2.10 -1.47 7.72
N ALA A 49 -2.01 -2.77 7.47
CA ALA A 49 -0.76 -3.51 7.54
C ALA A 49 0.28 -2.97 6.53
N ILE A 50 -0.12 -2.67 5.29
CA ILE A 50 0.77 -2.03 4.31
C ILE A 50 1.22 -0.66 4.80
N ALA A 51 0.31 0.12 5.38
CA ALA A 51 0.61 1.45 5.90
C ALA A 51 1.58 1.41 7.09
N GLU A 52 1.40 0.48 8.02
CA GLU A 52 2.30 0.26 9.14
C GLU A 52 3.67 -0.23 8.69
N ALA A 53 3.72 -1.22 7.78
CA ALA A 53 4.99 -1.75 7.26
C ALA A 53 5.77 -0.71 6.43
N LEU A 54 5.05 0.20 5.78
CA LEU A 54 5.64 1.33 5.07
C LEU A 54 5.70 2.57 5.94
N GLU A 55 5.43 2.51 7.25
CA GLU A 55 5.33 3.67 8.16
C GLU A 55 4.77 4.92 7.46
N LEU A 56 3.60 4.76 6.82
CA LEU A 56 2.93 5.84 6.08
C LEU A 56 2.36 6.84 7.07
N THR A 57 2.39 8.11 6.69
CA THR A 57 1.65 9.14 7.42
C THR A 57 0.16 9.03 7.10
N THR A 58 -0.68 9.66 7.92
CA THR A 58 -2.13 9.70 7.69
C THR A 58 -2.50 10.25 6.32
N ASP A 59 -1.72 11.21 5.80
CA ASP A 59 -1.94 11.80 4.47
C ASP A 59 -1.63 10.81 3.34
N GLU A 60 -0.47 10.15 3.40
CA GLU A 60 -0.06 9.11 2.45
C GLU A 60 -1.03 7.90 2.51
N PHE A 61 -1.55 7.57 3.69
CA PHE A 61 -2.57 6.55 3.88
C PHE A 61 -3.92 6.96 3.31
N ALA A 62 -4.32 8.23 3.45
CA ALA A 62 -5.53 8.76 2.83
C ALA A 62 -5.43 8.69 1.31
N GLU A 63 -4.30 9.10 0.72
CA GLU A 63 -4.02 8.95 -0.71
C GLU A 63 -4.08 7.48 -1.16
N LEU A 64 -3.49 6.57 -0.37
CA LEU A 64 -3.54 5.12 -0.60
C LEU A 64 -4.99 4.60 -0.64
N CYS A 65 -5.82 5.04 0.30
CA CYS A 65 -7.23 4.67 0.40
C CYS A 65 -8.10 5.31 -0.69
N GLY A 66 -7.52 6.14 -1.57
CA GLY A 66 -8.24 6.84 -2.61
C GLY A 66 -9.03 8.05 -2.11
N TYR A 67 -8.76 8.50 -0.88
CA TYR A 67 -9.21 9.81 -0.42
C TYR A 67 -8.34 10.87 -1.09
N SER A 68 -8.84 11.45 -2.19
CA SER A 68 -8.36 12.76 -2.60
C SER A 68 -9.01 13.78 -1.68
N LYS A 69 -8.19 14.53 -0.93
CA LYS A 69 -8.63 15.77 -0.31
C LYS A 69 -9.22 16.62 -1.43
N LYS A 70 -10.55 16.75 -1.41
CA LYS A 70 -11.31 17.59 -2.32
C LYS A 70 -11.25 18.97 -1.67
N ASP A 71 -10.23 19.74 -2.03
CA ASP A 71 -10.28 21.20 -1.88
C ASP A 71 -11.51 21.76 -2.64
#